data_AF-A0A090QRU6-F1
#
_entry.id   AF-A0A090QRU6-F1
#
_cell.length_a   1.000
_cell.length_b   1.000
_cell.length_c   1.000
_cell.angle_alpha   90.00
_cell.angle_beta   90.00
_cell.angle_gamma   90.00
#
_symmetry.space_group_name_H-M   'P 1'
#
loop_
_entity.id
_entity.type
_entity.pdbx_description
1 polymer ?
#
loop_
_entity_poly.entity_id
_entity_poly.type
_entity_poly.pdbx_seq_one_letter_code
_entity_poly.pdbx_strand_id
1 'polypeptide(L)'
;MQTIDNAFAQAKFDRTLLVSPVGLCYVITPVGRPLDNDPSLALNQFRHTYRAKHLLASHSNRWGYRFDLTRLYHQLCPTPLQHHKTRDDMLTELSQRIAHGELLVYKVHNFIEM
;
A
#
# COMPACT_ATOMS: atom_id res chain seq x y z
N MET A 1 -9.51 11.84 -11.03
CA MET A 1 -8.75 12.37 -9.87
C MET A 1 -8.97 11.43 -8.70
N GLN A 2 -7.91 10.94 -8.05
CA GLN A 2 -8.03 9.95 -6.99
C GLN A 2 -8.05 10.67 -5.64
N THR A 3 -9.22 10.72 -5.01
CA THR A 3 -9.39 11.28 -3.66
C THR A 3 -9.18 10.20 -2.59
N ILE A 4 -9.00 10.58 -1.32
CA ILE A 4 -8.88 9.62 -0.21
C ILE A 4 -10.07 8.62 -0.18
N ASP A 5 -11.31 9.11 -0.26
CA ASP A 5 -12.51 8.25 -0.20
C ASP A 5 -12.57 7.29 -1.40
N ASN A 6 -12.27 7.80 -2.60
CA ASN A 6 -12.23 6.98 -3.81
C ASN A 6 -11.08 5.97 -3.77
N ALA A 7 -9.93 6.34 -3.18
CA ALA A 7 -8.80 5.45 -3.00
C ALA A 7 -9.12 4.32 -2.03
N PHE A 8 -9.82 4.61 -0.93
CA PHE A 8 -10.29 3.60 0.02
C PHE A 8 -11.24 2.61 -0.66
N ALA A 9 -12.27 3.10 -1.36
CA ALA A 9 -13.23 2.26 -2.06
C ALA A 9 -12.57 1.41 -3.16
N GLN A 10 -11.68 2.00 -3.96
CA GLN A 10 -10.97 1.29 -5.03
C GLN A 10 -10.03 0.22 -4.48
N ALA A 11 -9.21 0.54 -3.47
CA ALA A 11 -8.29 -0.41 -2.88
C ALA A 11 -9.02 -1.58 -2.19
N LYS A 12 -10.21 -1.31 -1.62
CA LYS A 12 -11.11 -2.35 -1.11
C LYS A 12 -11.58 -3.27 -2.24
N PHE A 13 -12.06 -2.71 -3.34
CA PHE A 13 -12.54 -3.47 -4.50
C PHE A 13 -11.43 -4.33 -5.13
N ASP A 14 -10.24 -3.75 -5.29
CA ASP A 14 -9.08 -4.41 -5.92
C ASP A 14 -8.39 -5.44 -5.00
N ARG A 15 -8.72 -5.44 -3.70
CA ARG A 15 -8.07 -6.22 -2.64
C ARG A 15 -6.62 -5.79 -2.38
N THR A 16 -6.33 -4.51 -2.56
CA THR A 16 -5.01 -3.90 -2.33
C THR A 16 -4.98 -2.99 -1.10
N LEU A 17 -6.10 -2.85 -0.39
CA LEU A 17 -6.19 -2.16 0.88
C LEU A 17 -5.39 -2.90 1.97
N LEU A 18 -4.39 -2.22 2.55
CA LEU A 18 -3.63 -2.72 3.68
C LEU A 18 -4.33 -2.34 4.98
N VAL A 19 -4.76 -3.32 5.75
CA VAL A 19 -5.35 -3.09 7.08
C VAL A 19 -4.39 -3.61 8.14
N SER A 20 -3.88 -2.71 8.98
CA SER A 20 -3.01 -3.07 10.10
C SER A 20 -3.77 -3.88 11.18
N PRO A 21 -3.05 -4.54 12.11
CA PRO A 21 -3.69 -5.28 13.20
C PRO A 21 -4.62 -4.40 14.05
N VAL A 22 -4.29 -3.12 14.17
CA VAL A 22 -5.05 -2.11 14.93
C VAL A 22 -6.07 -1.34 14.08
N GLY A 23 -6.45 -1.84 12.90
CA GLY A 23 -7.58 -1.26 12.13
C GLY A 23 -7.27 0.01 11.34
N LEU A 24 -6.01 0.47 11.31
CA LEU A 24 -5.58 1.54 10.42
C LEU A 24 -5.47 1.03 8.97
N CYS A 25 -6.03 1.78 8.03
CA CYS A 25 -6.13 1.42 6.61
C CYS A 25 -5.18 2.27 5.76
N TYR A 26 -4.41 1.60 4.91
CA TYR A 26 -3.38 2.21 4.08
C TYR A 26 -3.55 1.88 2.61
N VAL A 27 -3.21 2.85 1.76
CA VAL A 27 -3.12 2.73 0.31
C VAL A 27 -1.73 3.15 -0.13
N ILE A 28 -1.22 2.49 -1.18
CA ILE A 28 0.08 2.76 -1.77
C ILE A 28 -0.13 3.22 -3.21
N THR A 29 0.44 4.36 -3.58
CA THR A 29 0.37 4.89 -4.96
C THR A 29 1.76 5.25 -5.50
N PRO A 30 1.96 5.28 -6.82
CA PRO A 30 3.18 5.82 -7.41
C PRO A 30 3.33 7.31 -7.12
N VAL A 31 4.56 7.80 -6.96
CA VAL A 31 4.86 9.23 -6.74
C VAL A 31 4.31 10.15 -7.84
N GLY A 32 4.20 9.64 -9.08
CA GLY A 32 3.60 10.38 -10.21
C GLY A 32 2.07 10.46 -10.17
N ARG A 33 1.41 9.81 -9.21
CA ARG A 33 -0.05 9.84 -9.00
C ARG A 33 -0.35 9.90 -7.49
N PRO A 34 0.00 11.00 -6.82
CA PRO A 34 -0.30 11.16 -5.40
C PRO A 34 -1.81 11.28 -5.17
N LEU A 35 -2.27 10.87 -3.98
CA LEU A 35 -3.67 11.07 -3.59
C LEU A 35 -3.96 12.55 -3.43
N ASP A 36 -5.16 12.98 -3.85
CA ASP A 36 -5.59 14.38 -3.87
C ASP A 36 -4.63 15.34 -4.60
N ASN A 37 -3.76 14.80 -5.47
CA ASN A 37 -2.63 15.50 -6.08
C ASN A 37 -1.64 16.12 -5.07
N ASP A 38 -1.65 15.69 -3.81
CA ASP A 38 -0.82 16.23 -2.74
C ASP A 38 0.11 15.14 -2.17
N PRO A 39 1.39 15.09 -2.58
CA PRO A 39 2.34 14.12 -2.06
C PRO A 39 2.72 14.38 -0.58
N SER A 40 2.39 15.55 -0.02
CA SER A 40 2.69 15.89 1.38
C SER A 40 1.82 15.10 2.37
N LEU A 41 0.67 14.60 1.92
CA LEU A 41 -0.21 13.72 2.70
C LEU A 41 0.40 12.32 2.92
N ALA A 42 1.49 12.00 2.22
CA ALA A 42 2.17 10.72 2.35
C ALA A 42 2.86 10.59 3.72
N LEU A 43 2.73 9.41 4.33
CA LEU A 43 3.30 9.09 5.62
C LEU A 43 4.81 8.81 5.51
N ASN A 44 5.60 9.86 5.68
CA ASN A 44 7.08 9.81 5.60
C ASN A 44 7.72 8.80 6.56
N GLN A 45 7.04 8.40 7.64
CA GLN A 45 7.53 7.37 8.56
C GLN A 45 7.80 6.01 7.87
N PHE A 46 7.18 5.75 6.71
CA PHE A 46 7.41 4.54 5.93
C PHE A 46 8.58 4.66 4.93
N ARG A 47 9.25 5.81 4.82
CA ARG A 47 10.50 5.98 4.04
C ARG A 47 11.72 5.28 4.67
N HIS A 48 11.48 4.17 5.36
CA HIS A 48 12.47 3.34 6.01
C HIS A 48 12.14 1.88 5.68
N THR A 49 13.07 1.17 5.05
CA THR A 49 12.84 -0.16 4.46
C THR A 49 12.23 -1.15 5.46
N TYR A 50 12.72 -1.17 6.70
CA TYR A 50 12.14 -2.02 7.76
C TYR A 50 10.66 -1.71 8.03
N ARG A 51 10.27 -0.44 8.14
CA ARG A 51 8.88 -0.03 8.42
C ARG A 51 7.98 -0.30 7.22
N ALA A 52 8.47 -0.06 6.00
CA ALA A 52 7.76 -0.39 4.77
C ALA A 52 7.51 -1.90 4.62
N LYS A 53 8.55 -2.71 4.84
CA LYS A 53 8.45 -4.18 4.81
C LYS A 53 7.50 -4.68 5.90
N HIS A 54 7.62 -4.15 7.11
CA HIS A 54 6.71 -4.48 8.21
C HIS A 54 5.27 -4.16 7.82
N LEU A 55 4.96 -2.97 7.30
CA LEU A 55 3.61 -2.58 6.86
C LEU A 55 3.02 -3.59 5.85
N LEU A 56 3.79 -3.97 4.83
CA LEU A 56 3.36 -4.90 3.79
C LEU A 56 3.13 -6.33 4.33
N ALA A 57 3.96 -6.75 5.28
CA ALA A 57 3.88 -8.07 5.91
C ALA A 57 2.81 -8.16 7.01
N SER A 58 2.60 -7.09 7.77
CA SER A 58 1.77 -7.04 8.97
C SER A 58 0.34 -6.60 8.66
N HIS A 59 -0.32 -7.26 7.71
CA HIS A 59 -1.75 -7.04 7.45
C HIS A 59 -2.62 -8.02 8.23
N SER A 60 -3.82 -7.59 8.61
CA SER A 60 -4.77 -8.37 9.38
C SER A 60 -6.02 -8.67 8.58
N ASN A 61 -6.32 -9.96 8.42
CA ASN A 61 -7.58 -10.42 7.84
C ASN A 61 -8.76 -10.34 8.83
N ARG A 62 -8.52 -9.96 10.10
CA ARG A 62 -9.55 -9.90 11.15
C ARG A 62 -10.65 -8.87 10.87
N TRP A 63 -10.34 -7.87 10.05
CA TRP A 63 -11.28 -6.80 9.68
C TRP A 63 -12.15 -7.16 8.46
N GLY A 64 -12.15 -8.42 8.01
CA GLY A 64 -12.95 -8.87 6.86
C GLY A 64 -12.36 -8.50 5.49
N TYR A 65 -11.17 -7.90 5.47
CA TYR A 65 -10.45 -7.54 4.24
C TYR A 65 -9.29 -8.50 4.01
N ARG A 66 -9.22 -9.09 2.81
CA ARG A 66 -8.11 -9.94 2.39
C ARG A 66 -7.19 -9.13 1.49
N PHE A 67 -6.00 -8.81 1.99
CA PHE A 67 -4.96 -8.15 1.21
C PHE A 67 -4.29 -9.12 0.24
N ASP A 68 -4.16 -8.71 -1.03
CA ASP A 68 -3.50 -9.45 -2.09
C ASP A 68 -2.22 -8.71 -2.53
N LEU A 69 -1.08 -9.20 -2.03
CA LEU A 69 0.23 -8.63 -2.34
C LEU A 69 0.56 -8.74 -3.83
N THR A 70 0.18 -9.84 -4.48
CA THR A 70 0.50 -10.07 -5.90
C THR A 70 -0.23 -9.07 -6.77
N ARG A 71 -1.52 -8.81 -6.50
CA ARG A 71 -2.28 -7.78 -7.20
C ARG A 71 -1.69 -6.39 -6.98
N LEU A 72 -1.37 -6.04 -5.74
CA LEU A 72 -0.73 -4.75 -5.44
C LEU A 72 0.59 -4.61 -6.23
N TYR A 73 1.42 -5.65 -6.23
CA TYR A 73 2.70 -5.64 -6.93
C TYR A 73 2.51 -5.45 -8.44
N HIS A 74 1.60 -6.19 -9.09
CA HIS A 74 1.30 -6.03 -10.52
C HIS A 74 0.74 -4.65 -10.88
N GLN A 75 -0.03 -4.03 -9.98
CA GLN A 75 -0.53 -2.67 -10.18
C GLN A 75 0.58 -1.61 -10.12
N LEU A 76 1.56 -1.77 -9.21
CA LEU A 76 2.58 -0.75 -8.93
C LEU A 76 3.89 -0.97 -9.69
N CYS A 77 4.18 -2.21 -10.09
CA CYS A 77 5.43 -2.63 -10.72
C CYS A 77 5.14 -3.44 -12.00
N PRO A 78 4.52 -2.84 -13.04
CA PRO A 78 4.22 -3.55 -14.28
C PRO A 78 5.52 -3.88 -15.01
N THR A 79 6.04 -5.08 -14.80
CA THR A 79 7.27 -5.57 -15.44
C THR A 79 7.02 -6.90 -16.15
N PRO A 80 7.72 -7.21 -17.26
CA PRO A 80 7.54 -8.48 -17.97
C PRO A 80 7.79 -9.72 -17.09
N LEU A 81 8.62 -9.58 -16.05
CA LEU A 81 9.00 -10.66 -15.13
C LEU A 81 8.15 -10.72 -13.85
N GLN A 82 7.12 -9.90 -13.74
CA GLN A 82 6.32 -9.77 -12.51
C GLN A 82 5.63 -11.07 -12.06
N HIS A 83 5.45 -12.04 -12.96
CA HIS A 83 4.80 -13.33 -12.67
C HIS A 83 5.74 -14.38 -12.07
N HIS A 84 7.06 -14.14 -12.10
CA HIS A 84 8.08 -15.08 -11.59
C HIS A 84 8.61 -14.69 -10.20
N LYS A 85 8.11 -13.61 -9.61
CA LYS A 85 8.58 -13.09 -8.33
C LYS A 85 7.98 -13.88 -7.18
N THR A 86 8.82 -14.27 -6.22
CA THR A 86 8.34 -14.86 -4.96
C THR A 86 7.68 -13.78 -4.09
N ARG A 87 6.96 -14.21 -3.05
CA ARG A 87 6.39 -13.28 -2.05
C ARG A 87 7.47 -12.39 -1.44
N ASP A 88 8.63 -12.95 -1.12
CA ASP A 88 9.72 -12.20 -0.49
C ASP A 88 10.40 -11.23 -1.45
N ASP A 89 10.48 -11.57 -2.75
CA ASP A 89 10.96 -10.64 -3.78
C ASP A 89 10.01 -9.44 -3.90
N MET A 90 8.70 -9.70 -3.97
CA MET A 90 7.68 -8.65 -4.04
C MET A 90 7.73 -7.73 -2.82
N LEU A 91 7.83 -8.29 -1.61
CA LEU A 91 7.96 -7.51 -0.38
C LEU A 91 9.24 -6.67 -0.36
N THR A 92 10.36 -7.24 -0.78
CA THR A 92 11.66 -6.57 -0.78
C THR A 92 11.63 -5.39 -1.75
N GLU A 93 11.19 -5.62 -2.99
CA GLU A 93 11.13 -4.58 -4.02
C GLU A 93 10.16 -3.45 -3.63
N LEU A 94 8.93 -3.77 -3.21
CA LEU A 94 7.98 -2.75 -2.77
C LEU A 94 8.52 -1.96 -1.56
N SER A 95 9.14 -2.63 -0.59
CA SER A 95 9.69 -1.95 0.59
C SER A 95 10.83 -0.99 0.23
N GLN A 96 11.68 -1.33 -0.73
CA GLN A 96 12.74 -0.47 -1.24
C GLN A 96 12.18 0.74 -1.98
N ARG A 97 11.20 0.52 -2.88
CA ARG A 97 10.57 1.60 -3.65
C ARG A 97 9.80 2.59 -2.75
N ILE A 98 9.16 2.10 -1.68
CA ILE A 98 8.57 2.96 -0.65
C ILE A 98 9.66 3.73 0.11
N ALA A 99 10.73 3.06 0.53
CA ALA A 99 11.84 3.68 1.25
C ALA A 99 12.50 4.82 0.46
N HIS A 100 12.65 4.63 -0.86
CA HIS A 100 13.24 5.61 -1.77
C HIS A 100 12.25 6.71 -2.21
N GLY A 101 10.97 6.59 -1.85
CA GLY A 101 9.95 7.59 -2.18
C GLY A 101 9.38 7.48 -3.60
N GLU A 102 9.65 6.38 -4.32
CA GLU A 102 9.00 6.09 -5.61
C GLU A 102 7.53 5.68 -5.42
N LEU A 103 7.23 5.06 -4.28
CA LEU A 103 5.90 4.71 -3.83
C LEU A 103 5.56 5.49 -2.56
N LEU A 104 4.36 6.05 -2.53
CA LEU A 104 3.83 6.87 -1.45
C LEU A 104 2.78 6.09 -0.67
N VAL A 105 2.83 6.17 0.66
CA VAL A 105 1.90 5.47 1.56
C VAL A 105 0.98 6.49 2.22
N TYR A 106 -0.32 6.27 2.16
CA TYR A 106 -1.33 7.15 2.76
C TYR A 106 -2.19 6.38 3.75
N LYS A 107 -2.53 6.99 4.90
CA LYS A 107 -3.63 6.51 5.74
C LYS A 107 -4.93 7.05 5.14
N VAL A 108 -5.85 6.17 4.78
CA VAL A 108 -7.11 6.56 4.12
C VAL A 108 -8.35 6.34 4.99
N HIS A 109 -8.25 5.50 6.02
CA HIS A 109 -9.37 5.20 6.92
C HIS A 109 -8.87 4.62 8.26
N ASN A 110 -9.75 4.58 9.26
CA ASN A 110 -9.51 3.94 10.55
C ASN A 110 -10.78 3.25 11.05
N PHE A 111 -10.75 1.93 11.23
CA PHE A 111 -11.91 1.18 11.72
C PHE A 111 -12.19 1.34 13.21
N ILE A 112 -11.26 1.91 13.99
CA ILE A 112 -11.44 2.12 15.43
C ILE A 112 -12.06 3.49 15.75
N GLU A 113 -11.95 4.47 14.85
CA GLU A 113 -12.49 5.83 15.05
C GLU A 113 -13.97 5.96 14.61
N MET A 114 -14.74 4.86 14.62
CA MET A 114 -16.19 4.87 14.38
C MET A 114 -16.98 4.96 15.69
#